data_AF-A0A961WWY4-F1
#
_entry.id   AF-A0A961WWY4-F1
#
_cell.length_a   1.000
_cell.length_b   1.000
_cell.length_c   1.000
_cell.angle_alpha   90.00
_cell.angle_beta   90.00
_cell.angle_gamma   90.00
#
_symmetry.space_group_name_H-M   'P 1'
#
loop_
_entity.id
_entity.type
_entity.pdbx_description
1 polymer ?
#
loop_
_entity_poly.entity_id
_entity_poly.type
_entity_poly.pdbx_seq_one_letter_code
_entity_poly.pdbx_strand_id
1 'polypeptide(L)'
;MDTGLTTIHEDDIARHLATAQSFVTRMVVMEDGDGRSPTALAGTGRRFVSTVSTGAARRTREVELTRTIQAIGKGDQLLSIPAHTLLFRARRGLAIALAVGDVFAQGSALESLQAQNRRAPLEGADATEFRHLMNAQAYVAAFAFASYLAQLIESTDEPANDVEEPDFLFDTAQDALKAMVSGLDKAIAGAADDAVMTARARGFARVALEGLIARKGRFTGLGAFEDVHLRIEADDFALNGFDVLPGTKRKPLVMTFKKPNEIIGNHIAKYQ
;
A
#
# COMPACT_ATOMS: atom_id res chain seq x y z
N MET A 1 -4.25 -9.99 31.57
CA MET A 1 -5.48 -9.83 30.77
C MET A 1 -5.14 -10.41 29.43
N ASP A 2 -5.73 -11.55 29.05
CA ASP A 2 -5.63 -12.04 27.67
C ASP A 2 -6.24 -10.96 26.78
N THR A 3 -5.40 -10.25 26.03
CA THR A 3 -5.87 -9.35 24.99
C THR A 3 -6.49 -10.24 23.91
N GLY A 4 -7.82 -10.27 23.88
CA GLY A 4 -8.58 -11.14 23.00
C GLY A 4 -8.19 -10.89 21.54
N LEU A 5 -7.91 -11.98 20.80
CA LEU A 5 -7.70 -11.93 19.37
C LEU A 5 -8.94 -11.32 18.71
N THR A 6 -8.78 -10.17 18.06
CA THR A 6 -9.81 -9.54 17.26
C THR A 6 -9.91 -10.26 15.93
N THR A 7 -10.96 -11.07 15.79
CA THR A 7 -11.23 -11.84 14.57
C THR A 7 -12.08 -11.02 13.61
N ILE A 8 -11.60 -10.82 12.38
CA ILE A 8 -12.42 -10.31 11.27
C ILE A 8 -12.96 -11.50 10.49
N HIS A 9 -14.29 -11.58 10.35
CA HIS A 9 -14.92 -12.64 9.57
C HIS A 9 -14.79 -12.37 8.06
N GLU A 10 -14.73 -13.43 7.26
CA GLU A 10 -14.69 -13.31 5.80
C GLU A 10 -15.91 -12.58 5.23
N ASP A 11 -17.07 -12.72 5.87
CA ASP A 11 -18.29 -12.00 5.49
C ASP A 11 -18.13 -10.48 5.64
N ASP A 12 -17.41 -10.01 6.66
CA ASP A 12 -17.14 -8.59 6.87
C ASP A 12 -16.23 -8.03 5.78
N ILE A 13 -15.23 -8.82 5.36
CA ILE A 13 -14.33 -8.47 4.26
C ILE A 13 -15.07 -8.51 2.92
N ALA A 14 -15.99 -9.46 2.75
CA ALA A 14 -16.78 -9.64 1.54
C ALA A 14 -17.64 -8.41 1.21
N ARG A 15 -18.14 -7.69 2.23
CA ARG A 15 -18.89 -6.43 2.06
C ARG A 15 -18.10 -5.36 1.31
N HIS A 16 -16.78 -5.36 1.44
CA HIS A 16 -15.88 -4.36 0.85
C HIS A 16 -15.35 -4.73 -0.53
N LEU A 17 -15.66 -5.93 -1.03
CA LEU A 17 -15.11 -6.43 -2.30
C LEU A 17 -15.47 -5.54 -3.50
N ALA A 18 -16.69 -5.02 -3.57
CA ALA A 18 -17.10 -4.14 -4.66
C ALA A 18 -16.31 -2.83 -4.66
N THR A 19 -16.12 -2.23 -3.48
CA THR A 19 -15.32 -1.01 -3.31
C THR A 19 -13.85 -1.27 -3.65
N ALA A 20 -13.27 -2.35 -3.13
CA ALA A 20 -11.90 -2.74 -3.44
C ALA A 20 -11.69 -3.02 -4.94
N GLN A 21 -12.65 -3.66 -5.60
CA GLN A 21 -12.63 -3.89 -7.04
C GLN A 21 -12.64 -2.56 -7.82
N SER A 22 -13.40 -1.57 -7.37
CA SER A 22 -13.44 -0.25 -8.02
C SER A 22 -12.06 0.44 -8.00
N PHE A 23 -11.32 0.35 -6.90
CA PHE A 23 -10.01 1.01 -6.76
C PHE A 23 -8.94 0.40 -7.67
N VAL A 24 -8.97 -0.91 -7.91
CA VAL A 24 -8.00 -1.57 -8.79
C VAL A 24 -8.38 -1.50 -10.27
N THR A 25 -9.66 -1.27 -10.60
CA THR A 25 -10.13 -1.18 -11.99
C THR A 25 -9.99 0.22 -12.53
N ARG A 26 -10.60 1.20 -11.85
CA ARG A 26 -10.59 2.60 -12.28
C ARG A 26 -10.98 3.50 -11.12
N MET A 27 -10.09 4.43 -10.78
CA MET A 27 -10.39 5.50 -9.83
C MET A 27 -9.78 6.82 -10.29
N VAL A 28 -10.34 7.92 -9.79
CA VAL A 28 -9.78 9.26 -10.01
C VAL A 28 -9.21 9.77 -8.70
N VAL A 29 -7.97 10.23 -8.75
CA VAL A 29 -7.28 10.87 -7.63
C VAL A 29 -6.91 12.29 -7.99
N MET A 30 -6.93 13.18 -7.00
CA MET A 30 -6.34 14.51 -7.13
C MET A 30 -4.93 14.45 -6.60
N GLU A 31 -3.96 14.89 -7.40
CA GLU A 31 -2.55 14.94 -7.02
C GLU A 31 -2.06 16.37 -7.12
N ASP A 32 -1.16 16.75 -6.22
CA ASP A 32 -0.46 18.02 -6.32
C ASP A 32 0.47 17.99 -7.54
N GLY A 33 0.36 19.00 -8.42
CA GLY A 33 1.15 19.05 -9.64
C GLY A 33 2.60 19.47 -9.38
N ASP A 34 3.58 18.77 -9.96
CA ASP A 34 5.01 19.11 -9.90
C ASP A 34 5.40 20.39 -10.69
N GLY A 35 4.41 21.16 -11.15
CA GLY A 35 4.60 22.36 -11.97
C GLY A 35 5.07 22.10 -13.40
N ARG A 36 5.24 20.84 -13.84
CA ARG A 36 5.73 20.51 -15.19
C ARG A 36 4.60 20.34 -16.19
N SER A 37 4.86 20.69 -17.46
CA SER A 37 3.91 20.48 -18.56
C SER A 37 3.71 18.99 -18.86
N PRO A 38 2.47 18.54 -19.12
CA PRO A 38 2.19 17.12 -19.42
C PRO A 38 2.83 16.68 -20.74
N THR A 39 2.89 17.58 -21.72
CA THR A 39 3.50 17.33 -23.03
C THR A 39 4.99 17.59 -22.97
N ALA A 40 5.79 16.59 -23.36
CA ALA A 40 7.18 16.81 -23.70
C ALA A 40 7.26 17.62 -25.01
N LEU A 41 8.23 18.51 -25.09
CA LEU A 41 8.50 19.31 -26.27
C LEU A 41 8.91 18.36 -27.40
N ALA A 42 8.12 18.37 -28.48
CA ALA A 42 8.29 17.48 -29.61
C ALA A 42 9.75 17.50 -30.11
N GLY A 43 10.35 16.32 -30.25
CA GLY A 43 11.71 16.15 -30.77
C GLY A 43 12.86 16.43 -29.80
N THR A 44 12.63 16.90 -28.57
CA THR A 44 13.74 17.22 -27.63
C THR A 44 13.67 16.51 -26.28
N GLY A 45 12.54 15.87 -25.94
CA GLY A 45 12.36 15.19 -24.65
C GLY A 45 12.33 16.13 -23.42
N ARG A 46 12.52 17.44 -23.62
CA ARG A 46 12.47 18.46 -22.57
C ARG A 46 11.02 18.88 -22.32
N ARG A 47 10.64 19.17 -21.07
CA ARG A 47 9.30 19.65 -20.70
C ARG A 47 9.34 21.16 -20.39
N PHE A 48 8.26 21.87 -20.69
CA PHE A 48 8.14 23.28 -20.28
C PHE A 48 7.96 23.35 -18.77
N VAL A 49 8.73 24.25 -18.15
CA VAL A 49 8.48 24.70 -16.78
C VAL A 49 7.58 25.91 -16.88
N SER A 50 6.39 25.85 -16.29
CA SER A 50 5.47 26.99 -16.27
C SER A 50 6.13 28.17 -15.55
N THR A 51 6.18 29.34 -16.20
CA THR A 51 6.66 30.59 -15.58
C THR A 51 5.62 31.23 -14.65
N VAL A 52 4.39 30.72 -14.66
CA VAL A 52 3.31 31.14 -13.76
C VAL A 52 3.26 30.12 -12.61
N SER A 53 3.09 30.59 -11.37
CA SER A 53 3.04 29.76 -10.16
C SER A 53 1.84 28.80 -10.17
N THR A 54 1.92 27.73 -10.95
CA THR A 54 0.93 26.64 -10.95
C THR A 54 1.26 25.57 -9.91
N GLY A 55 2.19 25.84 -8.99
CA GLY A 55 2.63 24.91 -7.95
C GLY A 55 1.53 24.50 -6.95
N ALA A 56 0.33 25.10 -7.04
CA ALA A 56 -0.85 24.73 -6.27
C ALA A 56 -2.00 24.17 -7.12
N ALA A 57 -1.80 23.98 -8.43
CA ALA A 57 -2.85 23.44 -9.29
C ALA A 57 -2.90 21.91 -9.15
N ARG A 58 -3.83 21.43 -8.31
CA ARG A 58 -4.16 20.00 -8.23
C ARG A 58 -4.65 19.50 -9.58
N ARG A 59 -4.13 18.34 -10.01
CA ARG A 59 -4.53 17.68 -11.24
C ARG A 59 -5.29 16.41 -10.92
N THR A 60 -6.36 16.17 -11.67
CA THR A 60 -7.04 14.88 -11.64
C THR A 60 -6.27 13.88 -12.49
N ARG A 61 -5.88 12.75 -11.89
CA ARG A 61 -5.28 11.62 -12.58
C ARG A 61 -6.21 10.43 -12.48
N GLU A 62 -6.42 9.79 -13.62
CA GLU A 62 -7.11 8.50 -13.68
C GLU A 62 -6.09 7.39 -13.43
N VAL A 63 -6.43 6.47 -12.52
CA VAL A 63 -5.59 5.35 -12.11
C VAL A 63 -6.32 4.05 -12.44
N GLU A 64 -5.66 3.21 -13.23
CA GLU A 64 -6.15 1.89 -13.66
C GLU A 64 -5.09 0.83 -13.33
N LEU A 65 -4.96 0.44 -12.04
CA LEU A 65 -3.91 -0.48 -11.59
C LEU A 65 -3.89 -1.80 -12.39
N THR A 66 -5.08 -2.34 -12.70
CA THR A 66 -5.23 -3.54 -13.52
C THR A 66 -4.56 -3.39 -14.88
N ARG A 67 -4.72 -2.22 -15.51
CA ARG A 67 -4.13 -1.94 -16.83
C ARG A 67 -2.62 -1.75 -16.74
N THR A 68 -2.13 -1.09 -15.70
CA THR A 68 -0.70 -0.90 -15.47
C THR A 68 0.00 -2.25 -15.29
N ILE A 69 -0.61 -3.17 -14.54
CA ILE A 69 -0.11 -4.54 -14.36
C ILE A 69 -0.13 -5.31 -15.68
N GLN A 70 -1.23 -5.24 -16.44
CA GLN A 70 -1.35 -5.91 -17.75
C GLN A 70 -0.29 -5.41 -18.75
N ALA A 71 0.06 -4.12 -18.73
CA ALA A 71 1.04 -3.54 -19.65
C ALA A 71 2.46 -4.09 -19.48
N ILE A 72 2.78 -4.74 -18.35
CA ILE A 72 4.11 -5.30 -18.07
C ILE A 72 4.32 -6.63 -18.84
N GLY A 73 3.25 -7.36 -19.15
CA GLY A 73 3.26 -8.72 -19.72
C GLY A 73 3.75 -8.87 -21.18
N LYS A 74 4.45 -7.88 -21.74
CA LYS A 74 5.08 -7.89 -23.08
C LYS A 74 4.23 -8.50 -24.22
N GLY A 75 2.92 -8.32 -24.19
CA GLY A 75 2.01 -8.70 -25.29
C GLY A 75 1.19 -9.99 -25.09
N ASP A 76 1.30 -10.67 -23.94
CA ASP A 76 0.30 -11.68 -23.56
C ASP A 76 -1.00 -11.00 -23.09
N GLN A 77 -2.15 -11.56 -23.47
CA GLN A 77 -3.46 -11.12 -23.00
C GLN A 77 -3.76 -11.64 -21.59
N LEU A 78 -3.16 -12.77 -21.21
CA LEU A 78 -3.28 -13.32 -19.87
C LEU A 78 -2.27 -12.68 -18.92
N LEU A 79 -2.68 -12.51 -17.66
CA LEU A 79 -1.77 -12.10 -16.61
C LEU A 79 -0.80 -13.24 -16.30
N SER A 80 0.47 -12.90 -16.15
CA SER A 80 1.45 -13.80 -15.54
C SER A 80 1.06 -14.10 -14.08
N ILE A 81 1.61 -15.17 -13.51
CA ILE A 81 1.35 -15.55 -12.12
C ILE A 81 1.73 -14.42 -11.14
N PRO A 82 2.91 -13.76 -11.25
CA PRO A 82 3.24 -12.65 -10.37
C PRO A 82 2.31 -11.45 -10.54
N ALA A 83 1.95 -11.11 -11.78
CA ALA A 83 1.04 -10.01 -12.10
C ALA A 83 -0.36 -10.23 -11.51
N HIS A 84 -0.91 -11.43 -11.70
CA HIS A 84 -2.17 -11.83 -11.08
C HIS A 84 -2.08 -11.82 -9.55
N THR A 85 -0.97 -12.32 -8.99
CA THR A 85 -0.76 -12.33 -7.53
C THR A 85 -0.75 -10.92 -6.95
N LEU A 86 -0.03 -9.98 -7.56
CA LEU A 86 -0.01 -8.59 -7.12
C LEU A 86 -1.41 -7.96 -7.18
N LEU A 87 -2.14 -8.15 -8.29
CA LEU A 87 -3.49 -7.62 -8.44
C LEU A 87 -4.46 -8.22 -7.41
N PHE A 88 -4.39 -9.53 -7.19
CA PHE A 88 -5.18 -10.23 -6.18
C PHE A 88 -4.88 -9.70 -4.77
N ARG A 89 -3.59 -9.60 -4.40
CA ARG A 89 -3.17 -9.09 -3.09
C ARG A 89 -3.54 -7.62 -2.89
N ALA A 90 -3.42 -6.78 -3.92
CA ALA A 90 -3.87 -5.39 -3.85
C ALA A 90 -5.38 -5.31 -3.57
N ARG A 91 -6.21 -6.02 -4.35
CA ARG A 91 -7.66 -6.04 -4.13
C ARG A 91 -8.03 -6.62 -2.76
N ARG A 92 -7.45 -7.76 -2.38
CA ARG A 92 -7.76 -8.43 -1.12
C ARG A 92 -7.34 -7.59 0.08
N GLY A 93 -6.13 -7.01 0.04
CA GLY A 93 -5.62 -6.10 1.05
C GLY A 93 -6.49 -4.85 1.23
N LEU A 94 -7.05 -4.29 0.14
CA LEU A 94 -7.97 -3.16 0.21
C LEU A 94 -9.26 -3.52 0.96
N ALA A 95 -9.85 -4.69 0.66
CA ALA A 95 -11.06 -5.13 1.35
C ALA A 95 -10.79 -5.39 2.84
N ILE A 96 -9.65 -5.99 3.16
CA ILE A 96 -9.19 -6.19 4.54
C ILE A 96 -8.99 -4.85 5.25
N ALA A 97 -8.30 -3.90 4.64
CA ALA A 97 -8.03 -2.60 5.22
C ALA A 97 -9.31 -1.81 5.54
N LEU A 98 -10.32 -1.90 4.68
CA LEU A 98 -11.64 -1.33 4.94
C LEU A 98 -12.33 -2.03 6.12
N ALA A 99 -12.29 -3.36 6.19
CA ALA A 99 -12.84 -4.11 7.33
C ALA A 99 -12.12 -3.78 8.65
N VAL A 100 -10.80 -3.63 8.63
CA VAL A 100 -10.01 -3.18 9.80
C VAL A 100 -10.44 -1.77 10.22
N GLY A 101 -10.71 -0.88 9.25
CA GLY A 101 -11.27 0.43 9.52
C GLY A 101 -12.64 0.37 10.20
N ASP A 102 -13.51 -0.58 9.83
CA ASP A 102 -14.81 -0.78 10.48
C ASP A 102 -14.64 -1.27 11.92
N VAL A 103 -13.72 -2.21 12.17
CA VAL A 103 -13.38 -2.69 13.52
C VAL A 103 -12.89 -1.54 14.40
N PHE A 104 -12.04 -0.66 13.86
CA PHE A 104 -11.61 0.54 14.58
C PHE A 104 -12.79 1.46 14.92
N ALA A 105 -13.74 1.62 14.00
CA ALA A 105 -14.93 2.44 14.23
C ALA A 105 -15.81 1.87 15.35
N GLN A 106 -15.99 0.54 15.39
CA GLN A 106 -16.72 -0.18 16.44
C GLN A 106 -16.01 -0.14 17.79
N GLY A 107 -14.68 -0.18 17.80
CA GLY A 107 -13.85 -0.07 19.00
C GLY A 107 -13.70 1.35 19.54
N SER A 108 -14.32 2.36 18.91
CA SER A 108 -14.19 3.78 19.28
C SER A 108 -15.56 4.48 19.32
N ALA A 109 -15.57 5.76 19.72
CA ALA A 109 -16.79 6.57 19.66
C ALA A 109 -17.29 6.83 18.22
N LEU A 110 -16.48 6.50 17.20
CA LEU A 110 -16.74 6.82 15.81
C LEU A 110 -18.02 6.17 15.28
N GLU A 111 -18.29 4.90 15.59
CA GLU A 111 -19.53 4.24 15.16
C GLU A 111 -20.77 4.99 15.65
N SER A 112 -20.76 5.41 16.93
CA SER A 112 -21.87 6.14 17.52
C SER A 112 -22.05 7.53 16.87
N LEU A 113 -20.94 8.24 16.62
CA LEU A 113 -20.95 9.55 15.97
C LEU A 113 -21.37 9.47 14.50
N GLN A 114 -20.95 8.44 13.76
CA GLN A 114 -21.43 8.17 12.41
C GLN A 114 -22.95 7.95 12.39
N ALA A 115 -23.47 7.16 13.33
CA ALA A 115 -24.91 6.90 13.42
C ALA A 115 -25.72 8.18 13.75
N GLN A 116 -25.18 9.05 14.60
CA GLN A 116 -25.80 10.34 14.92
C GLN A 116 -25.74 11.30 13.73
N ASN A 117 -24.58 11.43 13.07
CA ASN A 117 -24.39 12.30 11.91
C ASN A 117 -25.30 11.92 10.74
N ARG A 118 -25.65 10.63 10.59
CA ARG A 118 -26.63 10.15 9.61
C ARG A 118 -28.06 10.64 9.88
N ARG A 119 -28.41 10.93 11.13
CA ARG A 119 -29.74 11.41 11.53
C ARG A 119 -29.84 12.92 11.46
N ALA A 120 -28.83 13.62 11.95
CA ALA A 120 -28.71 15.07 11.90
C ALA A 120 -27.23 15.46 11.88
N PRO A 121 -26.84 16.55 11.20
CA PRO A 121 -25.46 17.03 11.21
C PRO A 121 -24.95 17.24 12.64
N LEU A 122 -23.75 16.73 12.94
CA LEU A 122 -23.09 16.99 14.21
C LEU A 122 -22.64 18.46 14.30
N GLU A 123 -22.65 19.02 15.51
CA GLU A 123 -22.22 20.39 15.79
C GLU A 123 -21.20 20.44 16.93
N GLY A 124 -20.45 21.54 17.01
CA GLY A 124 -19.55 21.82 18.14
C GLY A 124 -18.46 20.76 18.37
N ALA A 125 -18.39 20.26 19.61
CA ALA A 125 -17.36 19.31 20.03
C ALA A 125 -17.49 17.95 19.32
N ASP A 126 -18.72 17.46 19.14
CA ASP A 126 -18.98 16.15 18.53
C ASP A 126 -18.55 16.13 17.05
N ALA A 127 -18.76 17.23 16.32
CA ALA A 127 -18.28 17.36 14.94
C ALA A 127 -16.74 17.35 14.85
N THR A 128 -16.09 17.94 15.84
CA THR A 128 -14.61 17.99 15.91
C THR A 128 -14.05 16.61 16.21
N GLU A 129 -14.58 15.93 17.22
CA GLU A 129 -14.17 14.56 17.57
C GLU A 129 -14.45 13.58 16.44
N PHE A 130 -15.61 13.69 15.80
CA PHE A 130 -15.96 12.88 14.63
C PHE A 130 -14.93 13.02 13.52
N ARG A 131 -14.47 14.24 13.21
CA ARG A 131 -13.43 14.46 12.20
C ARG A 131 -12.08 13.88 12.62
N HIS A 132 -11.69 14.03 13.89
CA HIS A 132 -10.46 13.43 14.39
C HIS A 132 -10.46 11.90 14.27
N LEU A 133 -11.56 11.26 14.67
CA LEU A 133 -11.70 9.81 14.58
C LEU A 133 -11.84 9.32 13.13
N MET A 134 -12.48 10.07 12.23
CA MET A 134 -12.47 9.76 10.79
C MET A 134 -11.05 9.77 10.22
N ASN A 135 -10.26 10.78 10.56
CA ASN A 135 -8.88 10.87 10.10
C ASN A 135 -8.02 9.72 10.68
N ALA A 136 -8.26 9.36 11.95
CA ALA A 136 -7.62 8.22 12.59
C ALA A 136 -7.99 6.88 11.92
N GLN A 137 -9.27 6.68 11.59
CA GLN A 137 -9.73 5.51 10.83
C GLN A 137 -9.06 5.43 9.46
N ALA A 138 -8.91 6.57 8.77
CA ALA A 138 -8.24 6.64 7.48
C ALA A 138 -6.76 6.23 7.57
N TYR A 139 -6.08 6.69 8.62
CA TYR A 139 -4.71 6.28 8.92
C TYR A 139 -4.59 4.78 9.21
N VAL A 140 -5.48 4.23 10.04
CA VAL A 140 -5.53 2.79 10.37
C VAL A 140 -5.73 1.94 9.11
N ALA A 141 -6.66 2.34 8.22
CA ALA A 141 -6.89 1.63 6.96
C ALA A 141 -5.64 1.66 6.05
N ALA A 142 -4.99 2.81 5.90
CA ALA A 142 -3.75 2.92 5.11
C ALA A 142 -2.62 2.05 5.71
N PHE A 143 -2.46 2.05 7.03
CA PHE A 143 -1.46 1.24 7.73
C PHE A 143 -1.73 -0.26 7.59
N ALA A 144 -2.98 -0.69 7.70
CA ALA A 144 -3.38 -2.08 7.49
C ALA A 144 -3.08 -2.53 6.06
N PHE A 145 -3.39 -1.70 5.06
CA PHE A 145 -3.11 -2.01 3.66
C PHE A 145 -1.61 -2.11 3.39
N ALA A 146 -0.82 -1.14 3.85
CA ALA A 146 0.63 -1.14 3.67
C ALA A 146 1.28 -2.36 4.36
N SER A 147 0.84 -2.70 5.56
CA SER A 147 1.26 -3.90 6.30
C SER A 147 0.91 -5.19 5.56
N TYR A 148 -0.30 -5.29 5.00
CA TYR A 148 -0.72 -6.44 4.22
C TYR A 148 0.16 -6.65 2.99
N LEU A 149 0.44 -5.58 2.23
CA LEU A 149 1.32 -5.67 1.07
C LEU A 149 2.76 -6.03 1.48
N ALA A 150 3.29 -5.45 2.55
CA ALA A 150 4.66 -5.72 3.01
C ALA A 150 4.86 -7.18 3.43
N GLN A 151 3.86 -7.78 4.07
CA GLN A 151 3.90 -9.18 4.51
C GLN A 151 3.71 -10.15 3.35
N LEU A 152 2.73 -9.91 2.46
CA LEU A 152 2.29 -10.92 1.49
C LEU A 152 2.87 -10.77 0.08
N ILE A 153 3.50 -9.63 -0.25
CA ILE A 153 4.27 -9.52 -1.48
C ILE A 153 5.68 -10.03 -1.20
N GLU A 154 6.03 -11.15 -1.83
CA GLU A 154 7.38 -11.71 -1.76
C GLU A 154 8.23 -11.22 -2.94
N SER A 155 9.37 -10.60 -2.63
CA SER A 155 10.44 -10.29 -3.59
C SER A 155 11.78 -10.79 -3.06
N THR A 156 12.60 -11.37 -3.95
CA THR A 156 13.99 -11.73 -3.65
C THR A 156 14.94 -10.53 -3.82
N ASP A 157 14.54 -9.56 -4.64
CA ASP A 157 15.33 -8.39 -5.01
C ASP A 157 14.87 -7.12 -4.30
N GLU A 158 15.82 -6.21 -4.10
CA GLU A 158 15.55 -4.80 -3.78
C GLU A 158 15.16 -4.05 -5.07
N PRO A 159 14.27 -3.04 -4.99
CA PRO A 159 13.95 -2.23 -6.14
C PRO A 159 15.20 -1.49 -6.64
N ALA A 160 15.46 -1.57 -7.94
CA ALA A 160 16.61 -0.91 -8.56
C ALA A 160 16.46 0.63 -8.64
N ASN A 161 15.23 1.14 -8.51
CA ASN A 161 14.91 2.57 -8.52
C ASN A 161 14.29 2.97 -7.19
N ASP A 162 14.48 4.23 -6.82
CA ASP A 162 13.80 4.82 -5.67
C ASP A 162 12.28 4.80 -5.89
N VAL A 163 11.57 4.31 -4.88
CA VAL A 163 10.11 4.32 -4.85
C VAL A 163 9.65 5.53 -4.06
N GLU A 164 8.76 6.31 -4.65
CA GLU A 164 8.21 7.52 -4.01
C GLU A 164 7.21 7.16 -2.90
N GLU A 165 7.14 8.03 -1.91
CA GLU A 165 6.14 7.97 -0.85
C GLU A 165 4.73 8.28 -1.42
N PRO A 166 3.66 7.63 -0.93
CA PRO A 166 2.30 7.99 -1.31
C PRO A 166 1.97 9.44 -0.92
N ASP A 167 1.21 10.13 -1.78
CA ASP A 167 0.60 11.42 -1.44
C ASP A 167 -0.63 11.20 -0.55
N PHE A 168 -0.38 10.96 0.75
CA PHE A 168 -1.41 10.54 1.69
C PHE A 168 -2.52 11.58 1.86
N LEU A 169 -3.77 11.12 1.71
CA LEU A 169 -4.98 11.91 2.00
C LEU A 169 -5.83 11.22 3.07
N PHE A 170 -5.91 11.81 4.26
CA PHE A 170 -6.54 11.16 5.43
C PHE A 170 -7.94 11.70 5.74
N ASP A 171 -8.64 12.26 4.75
CA ASP A 171 -10.01 12.78 4.96
C ASP A 171 -11.03 11.66 5.21
N THR A 172 -10.85 10.53 4.51
CA THR A 172 -11.64 9.31 4.70
C THR A 172 -10.77 8.07 4.46
N ALA A 173 -11.19 6.90 4.95
CA ALA A 173 -10.51 5.63 4.67
C ALA A 173 -10.40 5.34 3.16
N GLN A 174 -11.41 5.71 2.37
CA GLN A 174 -11.36 5.53 0.92
C GLN A 174 -10.30 6.43 0.29
N ASP A 175 -10.19 7.68 0.72
CA ASP A 175 -9.22 8.63 0.17
C ASP A 175 -7.79 8.21 0.49
N ALA A 176 -7.55 7.71 1.70
CA ALA A 176 -6.24 7.18 2.09
C ALA A 176 -5.87 5.94 1.26
N LEU A 177 -6.81 5.03 1.03
CA LEU A 177 -6.58 3.84 0.22
C LEU A 177 -6.43 4.17 -1.27
N LYS A 178 -7.14 5.16 -1.80
CA LYS A 178 -6.93 5.65 -3.18
C LYS A 178 -5.55 6.27 -3.34
N ALA A 179 -5.07 7.05 -2.37
CA ALA A 179 -3.70 7.56 -2.36
C ALA A 179 -2.66 6.42 -2.37
N MET A 180 -2.90 5.37 -1.58
CA MET A 180 -2.03 4.18 -1.55
C MET A 180 -2.03 3.43 -2.90
N VAL A 181 -3.18 3.20 -3.51
CA VAL A 181 -3.27 2.52 -4.82
C VAL A 181 -2.67 3.38 -5.93
N SER A 182 -2.84 4.70 -5.86
CA SER A 182 -2.22 5.67 -6.76
C SER A 182 -0.68 5.61 -6.69
N GLY A 183 -0.13 5.56 -5.48
CA GLY A 183 1.30 5.40 -5.24
C GLY A 183 1.83 4.05 -5.72
N LEU A 184 1.10 2.96 -5.44
CA LEU A 184 1.47 1.62 -5.91
C LEU A 184 1.52 1.54 -7.44
N ASP A 185 0.51 2.09 -8.11
CA ASP A 185 0.43 2.20 -9.57
C ASP A 185 1.64 2.94 -10.15
N LYS A 186 1.99 4.10 -9.58
CA LYS A 186 3.20 4.85 -9.96
C LYS A 186 4.49 4.06 -9.73
N ALA A 187 4.60 3.37 -8.61
CA ALA A 187 5.78 2.59 -8.26
C ALA A 187 6.04 1.47 -9.28
N ILE A 188 5.01 0.75 -9.70
CA ILE A 188 5.16 -0.38 -10.63
C ILE A 188 5.16 0.03 -12.10
N ALA A 189 4.71 1.24 -12.43
CA ALA A 189 4.65 1.72 -13.80
C ALA A 189 6.02 1.64 -14.50
N GLY A 190 6.02 1.12 -15.73
CA GLY A 190 7.23 0.94 -16.52
C GLY A 190 8.23 -0.06 -15.94
N ALA A 191 7.80 -1.01 -15.10
CA ALA A 191 8.61 -2.16 -14.75
C ALA A 191 9.00 -2.95 -16.00
N ALA A 192 10.25 -3.42 -16.06
CA ALA A 192 10.78 -4.12 -17.23
C ALA A 192 10.26 -5.57 -17.35
N ASP A 193 9.90 -6.16 -16.21
CA ASP A 193 9.38 -7.52 -16.05
C ASP A 193 8.69 -7.66 -14.67
N ASP A 194 8.16 -8.86 -14.42
CA ASP A 194 7.45 -9.23 -13.19
C ASP A 194 8.33 -9.17 -11.93
N ALA A 195 9.63 -9.45 -12.05
CA ALA A 195 10.55 -9.41 -10.93
C ALA A 195 10.76 -7.98 -10.46
N VAL A 196 11.01 -7.06 -11.41
CA VAL A 196 11.11 -5.62 -11.13
C VAL A 196 9.79 -5.07 -10.58
N MET A 197 8.65 -5.47 -11.14
CA MET A 197 7.33 -5.07 -10.66
C MET A 197 7.13 -5.46 -9.19
N THR A 198 7.40 -6.72 -8.85
CA THR A 198 7.19 -7.25 -7.50
C THR A 198 8.16 -6.63 -6.49
N ALA A 199 9.42 -6.40 -6.87
CA ALA A 199 10.40 -5.69 -6.05
C ALA A 199 9.98 -4.24 -5.77
N ARG A 200 9.47 -3.52 -6.78
CA ARG A 200 8.97 -2.15 -6.61
C ARG A 200 7.70 -2.09 -5.76
N ALA A 201 6.77 -3.03 -5.92
CA ALA A 201 5.57 -3.11 -5.10
C ALA A 201 5.90 -3.36 -3.61
N ARG A 202 6.89 -4.23 -3.34
CA ARG A 202 7.38 -4.45 -1.97
C ARG A 202 8.12 -3.23 -1.41
N GLY A 203 8.96 -2.60 -2.22
CA GLY A 203 9.65 -1.35 -1.88
C GLY A 203 8.67 -0.24 -1.52
N PHE A 204 7.59 -0.10 -2.30
CA PHE A 204 6.49 0.83 -2.05
C PHE A 204 5.84 0.60 -0.68
N ALA A 205 5.50 -0.65 -0.36
CA ALA A 205 4.88 -0.98 0.92
C ALA A 205 5.78 -0.58 2.11
N ARG A 206 7.10 -0.78 1.99
CA ARG A 206 8.08 -0.35 3.00
C ARG A 206 8.12 1.18 3.14
N VAL A 207 8.27 1.92 2.03
CA VAL A 207 8.32 3.39 2.06
C VAL A 207 7.02 3.96 2.63
N ALA A 208 5.87 3.39 2.26
CA ALA A 208 4.58 3.80 2.80
C ALA A 208 4.45 3.55 4.31
N LEU A 209 4.92 2.41 4.82
CA LEU A 209 4.93 2.12 6.26
C LEU A 209 5.83 3.08 7.03
N GLU A 210 7.06 3.32 6.56
CA GLU A 210 7.99 4.29 7.15
C GLU A 210 7.34 5.69 7.21
N GLY A 211 6.69 6.09 6.11
CA GLY A 211 5.94 7.33 6.00
C GLY A 211 4.78 7.45 6.99
N LEU A 212 3.99 6.39 7.14
CA LEU A 212 2.87 6.34 8.09
C LEU A 212 3.37 6.42 9.53
N ILE A 213 4.38 5.63 9.90
CA ILE A 213 4.97 5.65 11.25
C ILE A 213 5.47 7.06 11.61
N ALA A 214 6.17 7.73 10.70
CA ALA A 214 6.66 9.09 10.91
C ALA A 214 5.53 10.12 11.14
N ARG A 215 4.29 9.81 10.69
CA ARG A 215 3.11 10.67 10.82
C ARG A 215 2.16 10.25 11.94
N LYS A 216 2.38 9.11 12.60
CA LYS A 216 1.49 8.57 13.65
C LYS A 216 1.08 9.62 14.69
N GLY A 217 2.04 10.42 15.16
CA GLY A 217 1.81 11.46 16.18
C GLY A 217 0.90 12.62 15.76
N ARG A 218 0.47 12.70 14.50
CA ARG A 218 -0.48 13.72 14.00
C ARG A 218 -1.94 13.34 14.26
N PHE A 219 -2.21 12.09 14.61
CA PHE A 219 -3.56 11.57 14.81
C PHE A 219 -3.85 11.40 16.30
N THR A 220 -5.08 11.74 16.69
CA THR A 220 -5.63 11.52 18.03
C THR A 220 -6.60 10.35 18.00
N GLY A 221 -6.87 9.73 19.14
CA GLY A 221 -7.85 8.63 19.23
C GLY A 221 -7.36 7.28 18.70
N LEU A 222 -6.06 7.12 18.42
CA LEU A 222 -5.49 5.84 17.96
C LEU A 222 -5.41 4.75 19.04
N GLY A 223 -5.60 5.10 20.32
CA GLY A 223 -5.39 4.19 21.45
C GLY A 223 -6.22 2.90 21.35
N ALA A 224 -7.44 2.97 20.82
CA ALA A 224 -8.28 1.80 20.60
C ALA A 224 -7.67 0.76 19.65
N PHE A 225 -6.74 1.18 18.77
CA PHE A 225 -6.07 0.30 17.82
C PHE A 225 -4.72 -0.25 18.32
N GLU A 226 -4.06 0.43 19.27
CA GLU A 226 -2.71 0.04 19.69
C GLU A 226 -2.65 -1.34 20.33
N ASP A 227 -3.71 -1.72 21.05
CA ASP A 227 -3.85 -3.00 21.74
C ASP A 227 -4.56 -4.08 20.89
N VAL A 228 -4.89 -3.77 19.63
CA VAL A 228 -5.59 -4.72 18.74
C VAL A 228 -4.62 -5.76 18.22
N HIS A 229 -4.92 -7.02 18.47
CA HIS A 229 -4.28 -8.16 17.84
C HIS A 229 -5.24 -8.79 16.85
N LEU A 230 -4.92 -8.71 15.57
CA LEU A 230 -5.76 -9.19 14.48
C LEU A 230 -5.04 -10.26 13.69
N ARG A 231 -5.77 -11.34 13.36
CA ARG A 231 -5.30 -12.39 12.46
C ARG A 231 -6.37 -12.76 11.46
N ILE A 232 -5.99 -12.86 10.19
CA ILE A 232 -6.84 -13.34 9.10
C ILE A 232 -6.27 -14.68 8.65
N GLU A 233 -6.92 -15.76 9.06
CA GLU A 233 -6.44 -17.13 8.84
C GLU A 233 -6.32 -17.48 7.35
N ALA A 234 -7.28 -17.05 6.53
CA ALA A 234 -7.30 -17.35 5.09
C ALA A 234 -6.08 -16.81 4.34
N ASP A 235 -5.45 -15.76 4.85
CA ASP A 235 -4.32 -15.07 4.24
C ASP A 235 -3.00 -15.27 5.01
N ASP A 236 -3.04 -15.92 6.18
CA ASP A 236 -1.97 -15.93 7.19
C ASP A 236 -1.42 -14.53 7.50
N PHE A 237 -2.31 -13.54 7.51
CA PHE A 237 -1.98 -12.15 7.78
C PHE A 237 -2.21 -11.83 9.25
N ALA A 238 -1.28 -11.11 9.87
CA ALA A 238 -1.39 -10.65 11.25
C ALA A 238 -1.09 -9.15 11.36
N LEU A 239 -1.78 -8.48 12.27
CA LEU A 239 -1.62 -7.06 12.57
C LEU A 239 -1.73 -6.86 14.08
N ASN A 240 -0.67 -6.33 14.70
CA ASN A 240 -0.58 -6.11 16.15
C ASN A 240 -0.45 -4.60 16.38
N GLY A 241 -1.59 -3.92 16.41
CA GLY A 241 -1.66 -2.46 16.42
C GLY A 241 -0.79 -1.85 15.32
N PHE A 242 0.14 -0.98 15.71
CA PHE A 242 1.08 -0.31 14.79
C PHE A 242 2.47 -0.96 14.76
N ASP A 243 2.62 -2.19 15.27
CA ASP A 243 3.87 -2.92 15.15
C ASP A 243 4.05 -3.42 13.71
N VAL A 244 5.24 -3.18 13.15
CA VAL A 244 5.60 -3.64 11.82
C VAL A 244 6.27 -4.99 11.97
N LEU A 245 5.49 -6.04 11.73
CA LEU A 245 6.04 -7.39 11.65
C LEU A 245 7.11 -7.43 10.55
N PRO A 246 8.34 -7.88 10.85
CA PRO A 246 9.31 -8.13 9.81
C PRO A 246 8.71 -9.19 8.88
N GLY A 247 8.60 -8.87 7.59
CA GLY A 247 8.11 -9.82 6.58
C GLY A 247 8.89 -11.14 6.62
N THR A 248 8.32 -12.19 6.02
CA THR A 248 8.83 -13.59 6.04
C THR A 248 10.36 -13.60 6.03
N LYS A 249 10.96 -14.06 7.15
CA LYS A 249 12.41 -14.01 7.38
C LYS A 249 13.15 -14.48 6.13
N ARG A 250 13.95 -13.59 5.52
CA ARG A 250 14.85 -13.96 4.43
C ARG A 250 15.66 -15.17 4.91
N LYS A 251 15.65 -16.27 4.15
CA LYS A 251 16.52 -17.41 4.45
C LYS A 251 17.95 -16.87 4.54
N PRO A 252 18.71 -17.16 5.60
CA PRO A 252 20.10 -16.73 5.71
C PRO A 252 20.83 -17.13 4.43
N LEU A 253 21.59 -16.21 3.83
CA LEU A 253 22.41 -16.52 2.66
C LEU A 253 23.50 -17.51 3.12
N VAL A 254 23.26 -18.81 2.91
CA VAL A 254 24.26 -19.84 3.21
C VAL A 254 25.28 -19.80 2.09
N MET A 255 26.36 -19.04 2.27
CA MET A 255 27.52 -19.12 1.39
C MET A 255 28.18 -20.49 1.63
N THR A 256 27.97 -21.43 0.72
CA THR A 256 28.71 -22.69 0.73
C THR A 256 30.14 -22.41 0.29
N PHE A 257 31.03 -22.18 1.25
CA PHE A 257 32.47 -22.14 1.01
C PHE A 257 32.92 -23.54 0.57
N LYS A 258 33.17 -23.71 -0.73
CA LYS A 258 33.88 -24.89 -1.24
C LYS A 258 35.33 -24.83 -0.78
N LYS A 259 35.84 -25.93 -0.24
CA LYS A 259 37.25 -26.01 0.13
C LYS A 259 38.11 -25.94 -1.14
N PRO A 260 39.37 -25.47 -1.07
CA PRO A 260 40.23 -25.32 -2.25
C PRO A 260 40.41 -26.58 -3.11
N ASN A 261 40.25 -27.76 -2.53
CA ASN A 261 40.29 -29.08 -3.17
C ASN A 261 38.98 -29.50 -3.86
N GLU A 262 37.87 -28.80 -3.61
CA GLU A 262 36.56 -29.02 -4.22
C GLU A 262 36.35 -28.13 -5.46
N ILE A 263 37.35 -27.31 -5.80
CA ILE A 263 37.41 -26.47 -6.99
C ILE A 263 38.05 -27.29 -8.11
N ILE A 264 37.22 -27.90 -8.95
CA ILE A 264 37.62 -28.83 -10.03
C ILE A 264 38.58 -28.19 -11.06
N GLY A 265 38.75 -26.86 -11.05
CA GLY A 265 39.70 -26.14 -11.92
C GLY A 265 41.12 -25.90 -11.35
N ASN A 266 41.35 -26.02 -10.03
CA ASN A 266 42.63 -25.62 -9.44
C ASN A 266 43.75 -26.66 -9.65
N HIS A 267 43.38 -27.92 -9.89
CA HIS A 267 44.34 -28.98 -10.20
C HIS A 267 44.88 -28.88 -11.64
N ILE A 268 44.11 -28.34 -12.59
CA ILE A 268 44.52 -28.22 -14.00
C ILE A 268 45.47 -27.01 -14.18
N ALA A 269 45.23 -25.92 -13.46
CA ALA A 269 46.06 -24.71 -13.54
C ALA A 269 47.46 -24.84 -12.90
N LYS A 270 47.71 -25.87 -12.07
CA LYS A 270 49.01 -26.09 -11.42
C LYS A 270 50.00 -26.95 -12.22
N TYR A 271 49.60 -27.49 -13.37
CA TYR A 271 50.44 -28.33 -14.23
C TYR A 271 50.71 -27.70 -15.61
N GLN A 272 50.53 -26.38 -15.75
CA GLN A 272 51.02 -25.60 -16.90
C GLN A 272 52.06 -24.58 -16.44
#